data_AF-A0A3B9L827-F1
#
_entry.id   AF-A0A3B9L827-F1
#
_cell.length_a   1.000
_cell.length_b   1.000
_cell.length_c   1.000
_cell.angle_alpha   90.00
_cell.angle_beta   90.00
_cell.angle_gamma   90.00
#
_symmetry.space_group_name_H-M   'P 1'
#
loop_
_entity.id
_entity.type
_entity.pdbx_description
1 polymer ?
#
loop_
_entity_poly.entity_id
_entity_poly.type
_entity_poly.pdbx_seq_one_letter_code
_entity_poly.pdbx_strand_id
1 'polypeptide(L)'
;MKMSKIALAVAALVSATSAFAAPVTQADIEAARVGGTLEQAWISGASASIKAVYEGWVGSGTAIGCDSGTNTIFTSSTATTAVAPGALGNFLAYACKKGTRTRVLYHTADGGSLNAFTPYTKGTELARVKYVGTSTCGTSVSYTDSTNAENNATIIRGCQQVGNKLPADGVATAASNATNAAALIADANGPRKPVGGFSDVEPAVLPASLGGGDVSAFGSVAPAYFTQAFGVVVSKPLYRALQVAQGIANNTDALDPNYDPANAPTITKAQYTSIINQGGAYHTDWSPILGATGTGKAVKLFRRVNSSGTQASSNAYFLANP
;
A
#
# COMPACT_ATOMS: atom_id res chain seq x y z
N MET A 1 60.58 29.93 43.66
CA MET A 1 59.39 29.05 43.58
C MET A 1 58.60 29.48 42.34
N LYS A 2 58.58 28.75 41.23
CA LYS A 2 57.93 27.45 40.92
C LYS A 2 56.39 27.53 40.88
N MET A 3 55.87 27.07 39.72
CA MET A 3 54.49 26.69 39.34
C MET A 3 53.54 27.83 38.93
N SER A 4 52.70 27.76 37.87
CA SER A 4 52.64 27.09 36.57
C SER A 4 51.21 27.29 36.04
N LYS A 5 51.06 27.55 34.73
CA LYS A 5 49.82 27.62 33.93
C LYS A 5 48.67 26.74 34.45
N ILE A 6 47.45 27.29 34.54
CA ILE A 6 46.20 26.60 34.15
C ILE A 6 45.26 27.62 33.52
N ALA A 7 45.23 27.62 32.18
CA ALA A 7 44.11 28.12 31.42
C ALA A 7 42.95 27.16 31.64
N LEU A 8 41.91 27.58 32.38
CA LEU A 8 40.66 26.85 32.40
C LEU A 8 39.86 27.28 31.17
N ALA A 9 40.11 26.59 30.07
CA ALA A 9 39.13 26.42 29.02
C ALA A 9 37.87 25.87 29.71
N VAL A 10 36.91 26.75 29.97
CA VAL A 10 35.51 26.34 30.09
C VAL A 10 35.17 25.84 28.71
N ALA A 11 35.44 24.55 28.53
CA ALA A 11 35.02 23.78 27.40
C ALA A 11 33.57 24.14 27.19
N ALA A 12 33.31 24.61 25.98
CA ALA A 12 31.99 24.78 25.47
C ALA A 12 31.20 23.51 25.82
N LEU A 13 30.36 23.61 26.86
CA LEU A 13 29.04 23.02 26.84
C LEU A 13 28.31 23.73 25.69
N VAL A 14 28.76 23.43 24.46
CA VAL A 14 27.85 23.31 23.34
C VAL A 14 26.92 22.22 23.85
N SER A 15 25.80 22.68 24.39
CA SER A 15 24.54 21.96 24.31
C SER A 15 24.64 21.06 23.09
N ALA A 16 24.81 19.77 23.33
CA ALA A 16 24.44 18.78 22.33
C ALA A 16 22.96 19.05 22.12
N THR A 17 22.65 19.98 21.21
CA THR A 17 21.40 20.03 20.50
C THR A 17 21.30 18.63 19.99
N SER A 18 20.49 17.83 20.66
CA SER A 18 20.07 16.51 20.24
C SER A 18 19.84 16.62 18.75
N ALA A 19 20.81 16.13 17.97
CA ALA A 19 20.72 16.21 16.53
C ALA A 19 19.44 15.48 16.21
N PHE A 20 18.45 16.19 15.66
CA PHE A 20 17.27 15.54 15.13
C PHE A 20 17.76 14.40 14.26
N ALA A 21 17.34 13.19 14.59
CA ALA A 21 17.91 12.01 13.97
C ALA A 21 17.64 12.09 12.45
N ALA A 22 18.69 11.97 11.65
CA ALA A 22 18.59 12.11 10.21
C ALA A 22 17.86 10.90 9.58
N PRO A 23 17.18 11.09 8.43
CA PRO A 23 16.60 9.99 7.67
C PRO A 23 17.64 8.91 7.37
N VAL A 24 17.25 7.63 7.50
CA VAL A 24 18.14 6.50 7.20
C VAL A 24 18.55 6.51 5.73
N THR A 25 19.86 6.49 5.48
CA THR A 25 20.43 6.42 4.14
C THR A 25 20.78 4.99 3.74
N GLN A 26 21.07 4.74 2.45
CA GLN A 26 21.58 3.45 2.00
C GLN A 26 22.90 3.08 2.70
N ALA A 27 23.75 4.07 2.97
CA ALA A 27 25.01 3.87 3.69
C ALA A 27 24.77 3.44 5.15
N ASP A 28 23.75 3.98 5.83
CA ASP A 28 23.39 3.57 7.19
C ASP A 28 22.87 2.12 7.25
N ILE A 29 22.15 1.70 6.22
CA ILE A 29 21.65 0.32 6.08
C ILE A 29 22.84 -0.63 5.89
N GLU A 30 23.78 -0.26 5.03
CA GLU A 30 24.96 -1.08 4.77
C GLU A 30 25.92 -1.12 5.96
N ALA A 31 26.12 0.00 6.66
CA ALA A 31 26.88 0.04 7.91
C ALA A 31 26.24 -0.84 8.98
N ALA A 32 24.91 -0.80 9.13
CA ALA A 32 24.20 -1.67 10.06
C ALA A 32 24.27 -3.15 9.66
N ARG A 33 24.30 -3.46 8.36
CA ARG A 33 24.50 -4.84 7.86
C ARG A 33 25.88 -5.35 8.29
N VAL A 34 26.94 -4.59 8.01
CA VAL A 34 28.32 -4.94 8.39
C VAL A 34 28.48 -5.03 9.91
N GLY A 35 27.81 -4.15 10.66
CA GLY A 35 27.83 -4.12 12.13
C GLY A 35 26.90 -5.12 12.81
N GLY A 36 26.12 -5.91 12.07
CA GLY A 36 25.18 -6.88 12.66
C GLY A 36 23.98 -6.26 13.40
N THR A 37 23.64 -5.01 13.10
CA THR A 37 22.52 -4.26 13.73
C THR A 37 21.36 -3.98 12.76
N LEU A 38 21.40 -4.55 11.55
CA LEU A 38 20.33 -4.47 10.57
C LEU A 38 19.26 -5.53 10.82
N GLU A 39 18.03 -5.08 11.02
CA GLU A 39 16.84 -5.94 11.09
C GLU A 39 16.04 -5.80 9.78
N GLN A 40 15.70 -6.91 9.14
CA GLN A 40 14.93 -6.91 7.90
C GLN A 40 13.72 -7.83 7.99
N ALA A 41 12.59 -7.38 7.45
CA ALA A 41 11.40 -8.18 7.29
C ALA A 41 10.76 -7.89 5.93
N TRP A 42 9.96 -8.83 5.44
CA TRP A 42 9.18 -8.64 4.23
C TRP A 42 7.73 -9.03 4.47
N ILE A 43 6.80 -8.16 4.05
CA ILE A 43 5.37 -8.41 4.05
C ILE A 43 4.79 -8.23 2.65
N SER A 44 3.65 -8.85 2.41
CA SER A 44 2.94 -8.77 1.13
C SER A 44 1.42 -8.64 1.31
N GLY A 45 0.71 -8.19 0.27
CA GLY A 45 -0.75 -8.17 0.27
C GLY A 45 -1.37 -6.82 -0.10
N ALA A 46 -2.46 -6.43 0.56
CA ALA A 46 -3.44 -5.47 0.05
C ALA A 46 -2.88 -4.06 -0.28
N SER A 47 -3.35 -3.54 -1.42
CA SER A 47 -3.04 -2.18 -1.91
C SER A 47 -3.81 -1.06 -1.20
N ALA A 48 -4.92 -1.35 -0.53
CA ALA A 48 -5.78 -0.35 0.12
C ALA A 48 -5.21 0.16 1.45
N SER A 49 -4.32 -0.61 2.10
CA SER A 49 -3.77 -0.31 3.42
C SER A 49 -2.32 0.17 3.39
N ILE A 50 -1.72 0.46 2.23
CA ILE A 50 -0.28 0.80 2.16
C ILE A 50 0.09 1.98 3.07
N LYS A 51 -0.77 3.02 3.16
CA LYS A 51 -0.57 4.12 4.12
C LYS A 51 -0.67 3.63 5.56
N ALA A 52 -1.69 2.85 5.90
CA ALA A 52 -1.87 2.32 7.25
C ALA A 52 -0.74 1.37 7.68
N VAL A 53 -0.20 0.57 6.76
CA VAL A 53 0.98 -0.28 7.00
C VAL A 53 2.20 0.58 7.31
N TYR A 54 2.42 1.65 6.54
CA TYR A 54 3.50 2.60 6.81
C TYR A 54 3.31 3.33 8.14
N GLU A 55 2.11 3.82 8.44
CA GLU A 55 1.80 4.49 9.71
C GLU A 55 1.96 3.55 10.90
N GLY A 56 1.55 2.28 10.76
CA GLY A 56 1.81 1.25 11.77
C GLY A 56 3.28 0.91 11.93
N TRP A 57 4.06 0.95 10.83
CA TRP A 57 5.52 0.75 10.85
C TRP A 57 6.25 1.89 11.57
N VAL A 58 5.89 3.14 11.26
CA VAL A 58 6.42 4.32 11.96
C VAL A 58 6.00 4.28 13.43
N GLY A 59 4.73 3.95 13.69
CA GLY A 59 4.09 4.01 14.99
C GLY A 59 3.88 5.46 15.45
N SER A 60 3.04 5.67 16.46
CA SER A 60 2.95 6.96 17.14
C SER A 60 3.32 6.89 18.61
N GLY A 61 4.06 7.88 19.11
CA GLY A 61 4.49 7.99 20.49
C GLY A 61 5.78 7.23 20.86
N THR A 62 6.23 7.42 22.10
CA THR A 62 7.51 6.92 22.62
C THR A 62 7.49 5.42 22.88
N ALA A 63 7.50 4.58 21.84
CA ALA A 63 8.00 3.18 21.88
C ALA A 63 7.74 2.37 20.60
N ILE A 64 6.85 2.77 19.68
CA ILE A 64 6.04 1.76 18.98
C ILE A 64 6.57 1.32 17.60
N GLY A 65 7.41 2.09 16.88
CA GLY A 65 7.95 1.64 15.59
C GLY A 65 9.35 2.16 15.26
N CYS A 66 9.44 3.46 14.98
CA CYS A 66 10.63 4.15 14.52
C CYS A 66 11.00 5.33 15.42
N ASP A 67 12.27 5.73 15.42
CA ASP A 67 12.71 6.97 16.05
C ASP A 67 12.34 8.16 15.15
N SER A 68 11.81 9.23 15.76
CA SER A 68 11.34 10.41 15.04
C SER A 68 12.42 11.03 14.14
N GLY A 69 12.05 11.38 12.91
CA GLY A 69 12.94 12.00 11.91
C GLY A 69 13.77 11.02 11.08
N THR A 70 13.77 9.73 11.42
CA THR A 70 14.65 8.74 10.78
C THR A 70 14.05 8.01 9.59
N ASN A 71 12.79 8.29 9.25
CA ASN A 71 12.05 7.52 8.26
C ASN A 71 12.53 7.79 6.82
N THR A 72 12.69 6.70 6.08
CA THR A 72 12.98 6.70 4.65
C THR A 72 12.10 5.68 3.95
N ILE A 73 11.52 6.04 2.82
CA ILE A 73 10.73 5.16 1.96
C ILE A 73 11.50 4.94 0.67
N PHE A 74 11.92 3.71 0.41
CA PHE A 74 12.46 3.31 -0.88
C PHE A 74 11.30 2.80 -1.75
N THR A 75 11.24 3.25 -3.00
CA THR A 75 10.24 2.78 -3.96
C THR A 75 10.86 2.49 -5.31
N SER A 76 10.33 1.49 -6.01
CA SER A 76 10.66 1.27 -7.42
C SER A 76 9.97 2.26 -8.37
N SER A 77 9.00 3.03 -7.88
CA SER A 77 8.33 4.05 -8.69
C SER A 77 9.28 5.19 -9.02
N THR A 78 9.19 5.70 -10.25
CA THR A 78 9.93 6.87 -10.72
C THR A 78 9.10 8.16 -10.61
N ALA A 79 7.90 8.10 -10.01
CA ALA A 79 6.98 9.24 -9.89
C ALA A 79 7.64 10.43 -9.18
N THR A 80 7.53 11.62 -9.77
CA THR A 80 8.27 12.80 -9.28
C THR A 80 7.62 13.52 -8.09
N THR A 81 6.38 13.17 -7.76
CA THR A 81 5.58 13.83 -6.71
C THR A 81 5.84 13.21 -5.34
N ALA A 82 6.03 14.06 -4.32
CA ALA A 82 6.04 13.64 -2.93
C ALA A 82 4.60 13.35 -2.46
N VAL A 83 4.24 12.08 -2.39
CA VAL A 83 2.90 11.63 -2.02
C VAL A 83 2.96 10.56 -0.94
N ALA A 84 1.85 10.37 -0.25
CA ALA A 84 1.73 9.34 0.77
C ALA A 84 2.02 7.93 0.20
N PRO A 85 2.54 6.99 1.02
CA PRO A 85 2.95 5.65 0.60
C PRO A 85 2.00 4.85 -0.30
N GLY A 86 0.69 5.07 -0.28
CA GLY A 86 -0.26 4.40 -1.19
C GLY A 86 -0.25 4.87 -2.65
N ALA A 87 0.36 6.02 -2.94
CA ALA A 87 0.50 6.56 -4.29
C ALA A 87 1.93 6.39 -4.86
N LEU A 88 2.83 5.75 -4.10
CA LEU A 88 4.21 5.50 -4.49
C LEU A 88 4.41 4.17 -5.23
N GLY A 89 3.33 3.52 -5.66
CA GLY A 89 3.35 2.24 -6.37
C GLY A 89 3.35 1.02 -5.45
N ASN A 90 3.62 -0.15 -6.02
CA ASN A 90 3.36 -1.45 -5.39
C ASN A 90 4.59 -2.10 -4.72
N PHE A 91 5.79 -1.55 -4.88
CA PHE A 91 7.02 -2.16 -4.37
C PHE A 91 7.76 -1.12 -3.55
N LEU A 92 7.75 -1.32 -2.24
CA LEU A 92 8.19 -0.36 -1.24
C LEU A 92 9.16 -1.04 -0.28
N ALA A 93 10.06 -0.26 0.31
CA ALA A 93 10.74 -0.65 1.53
C ALA A 93 10.79 0.54 2.48
N TYR A 94 10.30 0.38 3.70
CA TYR A 94 10.32 1.39 4.74
C TYR A 94 11.53 1.17 5.62
N ALA A 95 12.33 2.19 5.84
CA ALA A 95 13.51 2.13 6.68
C ALA A 95 13.48 3.20 7.76
N CYS A 96 13.97 2.87 8.94
CA CYS A 96 14.11 3.82 10.04
C CYS A 96 15.13 3.33 11.07
N LYS A 97 15.48 4.17 12.04
CA LYS A 97 16.20 3.76 13.23
C LYS A 97 15.22 3.37 14.33
N LYS A 98 15.65 2.44 15.17
CA LYS A 98 15.05 2.18 16.47
C LYS A 98 16.16 1.95 17.49
N GLY A 99 16.45 2.97 18.29
CA GLY A 99 17.65 3.01 19.12
C GLY A 99 18.91 2.84 18.27
N THR A 100 19.71 1.84 18.57
CA THR A 100 20.97 1.56 17.85
C THR A 100 20.81 0.72 16.59
N ARG A 101 19.59 0.25 16.29
CA ARG A 101 19.32 -0.65 15.16
C ARG A 101 18.78 0.11 13.96
N THR A 102 19.18 -0.33 12.76
CA THR A 102 18.54 0.06 11.51
C THR A 102 17.54 -1.01 11.14
N ARG A 103 16.32 -0.63 10.77
CA ARG A 103 15.27 -1.56 10.38
C ARG A 103 14.82 -1.30 8.97
N VAL A 104 14.53 -2.36 8.20
CA VAL A 104 13.96 -2.27 6.86
C VAL A 104 12.79 -3.25 6.71
N LEU A 105 11.60 -2.72 6.44
CA LEU A 105 10.41 -3.50 6.09
C LEU A 105 10.15 -3.39 4.60
N TYR A 106 10.39 -4.47 3.87
CA TYR A 106 9.98 -4.59 2.47
C TYR A 106 8.48 -4.84 2.44
N HIS A 107 7.78 -4.19 1.52
CA HIS A 107 6.34 -4.31 1.35
C HIS A 107 6.00 -4.41 -0.15
N THR A 108 5.39 -5.53 -0.52
CA THR A 108 4.87 -5.77 -1.87
C THR A 108 3.35 -5.76 -1.87
N ALA A 109 2.76 -4.78 -2.54
CA ALA A 109 1.33 -4.65 -2.73
C ALA A 109 0.84 -5.06 -4.14
N ASP A 110 1.75 -5.56 -4.96
CA ASP A 110 1.43 -6.03 -6.31
C ASP A 110 0.50 -7.24 -6.27
N GLY A 111 -0.34 -7.42 -7.28
CA GLY A 111 -1.27 -8.56 -7.39
C GLY A 111 -2.36 -8.66 -6.31
N GLY A 112 -2.48 -7.69 -5.40
CA GLY A 112 -3.60 -7.56 -4.49
C GLY A 112 -3.55 -8.47 -3.25
N SER A 113 -4.70 -8.61 -2.60
CA SER A 113 -4.84 -9.13 -1.24
C SER A 113 -4.57 -10.62 -1.12
N LEU A 114 -4.81 -11.37 -2.21
CA LEU A 114 -4.44 -12.77 -2.32
C LEU A 114 -2.95 -13.00 -1.99
N ASN A 115 -2.08 -12.03 -2.29
CA ASN A 115 -0.65 -12.16 -2.05
C ASN A 115 -0.23 -12.15 -0.59
N ALA A 116 -1.13 -11.80 0.33
CA ALA A 116 -0.87 -12.06 1.74
C ALA A 116 -0.70 -13.56 2.03
N PHE A 117 -1.28 -14.43 1.20
CA PHE A 117 -1.34 -15.88 1.40
C PHE A 117 -0.57 -16.69 0.34
N THR A 118 -0.45 -16.19 -0.90
CA THR A 118 0.13 -16.95 -2.03
C THR A 118 1.53 -17.53 -1.80
N PRO A 119 2.46 -16.90 -1.07
CA PRO A 119 3.77 -17.50 -0.81
C PRO A 119 3.65 -18.82 -0.05
N TYR A 120 2.64 -18.94 0.79
CA TYR A 120 2.43 -20.10 1.64
C TYR A 120 1.46 -21.11 1.00
N THR A 121 0.37 -20.63 0.41
CA THR A 121 -0.66 -21.51 -0.17
C THR A 121 -0.26 -22.07 -1.54
N LYS A 122 0.59 -21.35 -2.28
CA LYS A 122 1.01 -21.70 -3.65
C LYS A 122 2.52 -21.72 -3.87
N GLY A 123 3.31 -21.52 -2.83
CA GLY A 123 4.78 -21.50 -2.93
C GLY A 123 5.31 -20.40 -3.85
N THR A 124 4.60 -19.27 -3.96
CA THR A 124 4.97 -18.18 -4.86
C THR A 124 6.06 -17.29 -4.25
N GLU A 125 7.15 -17.08 -4.99
CA GLU A 125 8.19 -16.09 -4.70
C GLU A 125 7.78 -14.77 -5.37
N LEU A 126 7.30 -13.81 -4.57
CA LEU A 126 6.81 -12.52 -5.07
C LEU A 126 7.97 -11.55 -5.38
N ALA A 127 7.77 -10.64 -6.32
CA ALA A 127 8.73 -9.56 -6.57
C ALA A 127 8.75 -8.55 -5.42
N ARG A 128 9.88 -7.85 -5.24
CA ARG A 128 10.06 -6.80 -4.23
C ARG A 128 11.12 -5.78 -4.66
N VAL A 129 11.27 -4.71 -3.90
CA VAL A 129 12.45 -3.84 -4.02
C VAL A 129 13.70 -4.66 -3.68
N LYS A 130 14.76 -4.51 -4.48
CA LYS A 130 16.08 -5.10 -4.22
C LYS A 130 16.63 -4.61 -2.88
N TYR A 131 17.52 -5.37 -2.26
CA TYR A 131 18.18 -4.97 -1.03
C TYR A 131 18.64 -3.50 -1.07
N VAL A 132 18.00 -2.66 -0.26
CA VAL A 132 18.09 -1.19 -0.40
C VAL A 132 19.42 -0.62 0.06
N GLY A 133 20.24 -1.37 0.80
CA GLY A 133 21.60 -0.91 1.16
C GLY A 133 22.54 -0.78 -0.04
N THR A 134 22.33 -1.56 -1.10
CA THR A 134 23.17 -1.52 -2.32
C THR A 134 22.36 -1.43 -3.63
N SER A 135 21.04 -1.35 -3.55
CA SER A 135 20.18 -1.18 -4.73
C SER A 135 20.51 0.12 -5.46
N THR A 136 20.54 0.08 -6.80
CA THR A 136 20.58 1.31 -7.59
C THR A 136 19.23 2.00 -7.47
N CYS A 137 19.22 3.22 -6.93
CA CYS A 137 18.06 4.08 -6.81
C CYS A 137 18.33 5.43 -7.51
N GLY A 138 17.26 6.16 -7.81
CA GLY A 138 17.28 7.51 -8.36
C GLY A 138 17.24 8.59 -7.26
N THR A 139 16.57 9.71 -7.57
CA THR A 139 16.56 10.91 -6.73
C THR A 139 15.64 10.80 -5.52
N SER A 140 15.91 11.63 -4.50
CA SER A 140 15.10 11.75 -3.30
C SER A 140 14.13 12.94 -3.34
N VAL A 141 13.02 12.83 -2.62
CA VAL A 141 12.08 13.93 -2.29
C VAL A 141 11.61 13.79 -0.85
N SER A 142 11.20 14.89 -0.22
CA SER A 142 10.64 14.85 1.14
C SER A 142 9.13 14.72 1.11
N TYR A 143 8.59 13.77 1.87
CA TYR A 143 7.17 13.65 2.17
C TYR A 143 6.87 14.23 3.54
N THR A 144 5.91 15.13 3.58
CA THR A 144 5.39 15.73 4.81
C THR A 144 3.93 15.36 4.98
N ASP A 145 3.60 14.79 6.14
CA ASP A 145 2.24 14.56 6.58
C ASP A 145 1.82 15.72 7.48
N SER A 146 0.81 16.48 7.03
CA SER A 146 0.29 17.64 7.75
C SER A 146 -0.51 17.27 9.00
N THR A 147 -0.89 15.99 9.15
CA THR A 147 -1.71 15.50 10.25
C THR A 147 -0.89 14.81 11.34
N ASN A 148 0.26 14.23 10.99
CA ASN A 148 1.19 13.64 11.94
C ASN A 148 2.64 13.77 11.45
N ALA A 149 3.42 14.64 12.09
CA ALA A 149 4.82 14.86 11.70
C ALA A 149 5.73 13.62 11.90
N GLU A 150 5.33 12.65 12.71
CA GLU A 150 6.09 11.38 12.86
C GLU A 150 6.09 10.59 11.54
N ASN A 151 5.06 10.74 10.70
CA ASN A 151 4.97 10.09 9.39
C ASN A 151 5.88 10.71 8.32
N ASN A 152 6.51 11.85 8.59
CA ASN A 152 7.40 12.50 7.63
C ASN A 152 8.54 11.56 7.25
N ALA A 153 8.90 11.54 5.96
CA ALA A 153 9.95 10.68 5.45
C ALA A 153 10.68 11.28 4.25
N THR A 154 11.92 10.80 4.06
CA THR A 154 12.59 10.94 2.77
C THR A 154 12.16 9.80 1.85
N ILE A 155 11.65 10.12 0.66
CA ILE A 155 11.33 9.12 -0.36
C ILE A 155 12.51 9.02 -1.33
N ILE A 156 13.11 7.84 -1.45
CA ILE A 156 14.12 7.48 -2.45
C ILE A 156 13.45 6.66 -3.55
N ARG A 157 13.58 7.11 -4.79
CA ARG A 157 12.77 6.61 -5.93
C ARG A 157 13.54 5.76 -6.89
N GLY A 158 12.84 5.08 -7.80
CA GLY A 158 13.44 4.34 -8.91
C GLY A 158 14.39 3.23 -8.47
N CYS A 159 14.20 2.70 -7.26
CA CYS A 159 15.02 1.59 -6.77
C CYS A 159 14.78 0.33 -7.60
N GLN A 160 15.86 -0.38 -7.91
CA GLN A 160 15.77 -1.65 -8.64
C GLN A 160 14.88 -2.66 -7.92
N GLN A 161 14.16 -3.45 -8.73
CA GLN A 161 13.35 -4.57 -8.25
C GLN A 161 14.12 -5.89 -8.38
N VAL A 162 13.67 -6.88 -7.61
CA VAL A 162 14.05 -8.28 -7.75
C VAL A 162 12.79 -9.08 -8.09
N GLY A 163 12.92 -9.99 -9.05
CA GLY A 163 11.80 -10.74 -9.60
C GLY A 163 10.93 -9.91 -10.55
N ASN A 164 9.86 -10.53 -11.01
CA ASN A 164 8.90 -9.97 -11.95
C ASN A 164 7.57 -9.67 -11.25
N LYS A 165 6.94 -8.58 -11.70
CA LYS A 165 5.55 -8.28 -11.34
C LYS A 165 4.66 -9.47 -11.68
N LEU A 166 3.64 -9.68 -10.85
CA LEU A 166 2.66 -10.71 -11.14
C LEU A 166 1.80 -10.31 -12.35
N PRO A 167 1.23 -11.29 -13.06
CA PRO A 167 0.23 -11.02 -14.08
C PRO A 167 -0.96 -10.27 -13.48
N ALA A 168 -1.78 -9.68 -14.36
CA ALA A 168 -2.93 -8.88 -13.92
C ALA A 168 -3.89 -9.70 -13.03
N ASP A 169 -4.09 -11.00 -13.30
CA ASP A 169 -4.92 -11.86 -12.45
C ASP A 169 -4.35 -12.12 -11.04
N GLY A 170 -3.11 -11.70 -10.76
CA GLY A 170 -2.40 -11.85 -9.50
C GLY A 170 -1.95 -13.28 -9.19
N VAL A 171 -1.96 -14.18 -10.18
CA VAL A 171 -1.53 -15.57 -10.01
C VAL A 171 -0.18 -15.80 -10.67
N ALA A 172 0.79 -16.30 -9.89
CA ALA A 172 2.07 -16.71 -10.46
C ALA A 172 1.93 -17.99 -11.31
N THR A 173 2.59 -18.00 -12.46
CA THR A 173 2.84 -19.22 -13.25
C THR A 173 4.09 -19.94 -12.76
N ALA A 174 4.24 -21.23 -13.07
CA ALA A 174 5.45 -22.00 -12.73
C ALA A 174 6.74 -21.33 -13.25
N ALA A 175 6.69 -20.78 -14.48
CA ALA A 175 7.80 -20.04 -15.06
C ALA A 175 8.12 -18.76 -14.28
N SER A 176 7.11 -17.93 -13.99
CA SER A 176 7.31 -16.70 -13.22
C SER A 176 7.83 -16.97 -11.82
N ASN A 177 7.37 -18.06 -11.19
CA ASN A 177 7.83 -18.46 -9.88
C ASN A 177 9.29 -18.89 -9.90
N ALA A 178 9.70 -19.70 -10.89
CA ALA A 178 11.09 -20.11 -11.05
C ALA A 178 12.02 -18.92 -11.32
N THR A 179 11.60 -17.97 -12.16
CA THR A 179 12.36 -16.74 -12.42
C THR A 179 12.51 -15.90 -11.15
N ASN A 180 11.44 -15.73 -10.40
CA ASN A 180 11.49 -14.96 -9.16
C ASN A 180 12.37 -15.65 -8.11
N ALA A 181 12.23 -16.97 -7.93
CA ALA A 181 13.10 -17.74 -7.04
C ALA A 181 14.58 -17.55 -7.37
N ALA A 182 14.96 -17.63 -8.65
CA ALA A 182 16.34 -17.38 -9.09
C ALA A 182 16.80 -15.95 -8.79
N ALA A 183 15.94 -14.95 -9.03
CA ALA A 183 16.25 -13.55 -8.74
C ALA A 183 16.44 -13.31 -7.23
N LEU A 184 15.60 -13.91 -6.38
CA LEU A 184 15.69 -13.79 -4.92
C LEU A 184 16.93 -14.50 -4.36
N ILE A 185 17.37 -15.61 -4.97
CA ILE A 185 18.65 -16.26 -4.64
C ILE A 185 19.83 -15.33 -4.94
N ALA A 186 19.78 -14.60 -6.06
CA ALA A 186 20.83 -13.65 -6.46
C ALA A 186 20.88 -12.39 -5.57
N ASP A 187 19.78 -12.01 -4.90
CA ASP A 187 19.72 -10.91 -3.93
C ASP A 187 20.01 -11.39 -2.50
N ALA A 188 21.22 -11.91 -2.27
CA ALA A 188 21.59 -12.60 -1.04
C ALA A 188 21.45 -11.77 0.26
N ASN A 189 21.44 -10.44 0.17
CA ASN A 189 21.37 -9.54 1.32
C ASN A 189 19.93 -9.12 1.69
N GLY A 190 18.96 -9.35 0.80
CA GLY A 190 17.56 -9.02 1.06
C GLY A 190 16.78 -10.21 1.64
N PRO A 191 15.63 -9.98 2.29
CA PRO A 191 14.77 -11.05 2.78
C PRO A 191 14.26 -11.92 1.62
N ARG A 192 14.37 -13.24 1.74
CA ARG A 192 14.00 -14.15 0.64
C ARG A 192 12.53 -14.52 0.59
N LYS A 193 11.81 -14.47 1.70
CA LYS A 193 10.39 -14.80 1.77
C LYS A 193 9.66 -13.80 2.64
N PRO A 194 8.37 -13.54 2.37
CA PRO A 194 7.56 -12.77 3.30
C PRO A 194 7.50 -13.52 4.62
N VAL A 195 7.45 -12.79 5.72
CA VAL A 195 7.19 -13.33 7.07
C VAL A 195 5.70 -13.27 7.42
N GLY A 196 4.90 -12.62 6.58
CA GLY A 196 3.46 -12.49 6.72
C GLY A 196 2.87 -11.60 5.64
N GLY A 197 1.59 -11.25 5.81
CA GLY A 197 0.91 -10.36 4.89
C GLY A 197 -0.33 -9.73 5.48
N PHE A 198 -0.79 -8.67 4.82
CA PHE A 198 -2.03 -7.98 5.16
C PHE A 198 -3.04 -8.20 4.04
N SER A 199 -4.24 -8.64 4.40
CA SER A 199 -5.34 -8.77 3.46
C SER A 199 -6.50 -7.90 3.95
N ASP A 200 -7.17 -7.22 3.02
CA ASP A 200 -8.46 -6.58 3.25
C ASP A 200 -9.62 -7.59 3.17
N VAL A 201 -9.36 -8.87 2.87
CA VAL A 201 -10.34 -9.96 2.89
C VAL A 201 -9.84 -11.18 3.65
N GLU A 202 -10.76 -11.91 4.25
CA GLU A 202 -10.49 -13.25 4.74
C GLU A 202 -10.14 -14.18 3.58
N PRO A 203 -9.19 -15.13 3.76
CA PRO A 203 -8.75 -16.00 2.68
C PRO A 203 -9.89 -16.85 2.13
N ALA A 204 -10.88 -17.20 2.96
CA ALA A 204 -12.08 -17.96 2.56
C ALA A 204 -12.98 -17.23 1.56
N VAL A 205 -12.85 -15.90 1.42
CA VAL A 205 -13.59 -15.09 0.43
C VAL A 205 -12.93 -15.17 -0.95
N LEU A 206 -11.68 -15.64 -1.05
CA LEU A 206 -10.96 -15.79 -2.30
C LEU A 206 -11.08 -17.24 -2.82
N PRO A 207 -11.20 -17.47 -4.15
CA PRO A 207 -11.29 -18.81 -4.70
C PRO A 207 -10.08 -19.68 -4.35
N ALA A 208 -10.33 -20.93 -3.94
CA ALA A 208 -9.28 -21.91 -3.65
C ALA A 208 -8.37 -22.16 -4.87
N SER A 209 -8.93 -22.11 -6.08
CA SER A 209 -8.16 -22.22 -7.33
C SER A 209 -7.13 -21.09 -7.50
N LEU A 210 -7.36 -19.94 -6.90
CA LEU A 210 -6.43 -18.80 -6.88
C LEU A 210 -5.48 -18.83 -5.69
N GLY A 211 -5.70 -19.68 -4.69
CA GLY A 211 -4.86 -19.81 -3.49
C GLY A 211 -5.47 -19.18 -2.24
N GLY A 212 -6.76 -18.86 -2.29
CA GLY A 212 -7.59 -18.58 -1.11
C GLY A 212 -8.13 -19.86 -0.46
N GLY A 213 -9.21 -19.74 0.31
CA GLY A 213 -9.83 -20.84 1.05
C GLY A 213 -9.29 -20.97 2.48
N ASP A 214 -9.21 -22.21 2.96
CA ASP A 214 -8.63 -22.53 4.27
C ASP A 214 -7.09 -22.45 4.22
N VAL A 215 -6.52 -21.63 5.10
CA VAL A 215 -5.07 -21.41 5.22
C VAL A 215 -4.50 -21.92 6.54
N SER A 216 -5.28 -22.66 7.33
CA SER A 216 -4.90 -23.16 8.65
C SER A 216 -3.64 -24.03 8.66
N ALA A 217 -3.35 -24.71 7.55
CA ALA A 217 -2.13 -25.49 7.37
C ALA A 217 -0.85 -24.65 7.22
N PHE A 218 -0.98 -23.34 6.97
CA PHE A 218 0.13 -22.45 6.60
C PHE A 218 0.40 -21.34 7.63
N GLY A 219 -0.54 -21.08 8.53
CA GLY A 219 -0.41 -20.04 9.54
C GLY A 219 -1.70 -19.78 10.30
N SER A 220 -1.72 -18.66 11.02
CA SER A 220 -2.92 -18.16 11.69
C SER A 220 -3.37 -16.85 11.06
N VAL A 221 -4.68 -16.62 11.06
CA VAL A 221 -5.28 -15.35 10.65
C VAL A 221 -5.75 -14.65 11.91
N ALA A 222 -5.34 -13.39 12.07
CA ALA A 222 -5.80 -12.54 13.15
C ALA A 222 -6.68 -11.42 12.58
N PRO A 223 -7.83 -11.13 13.20
CA PRO A 223 -8.65 -10.00 12.78
C PRO A 223 -7.86 -8.72 12.98
N ALA A 224 -7.79 -7.93 11.91
CA ALA A 224 -7.09 -6.66 11.96
C ALA A 224 -8.02 -5.49 12.40
N TYR A 225 -9.28 -5.80 12.74
CA TYR A 225 -10.29 -4.88 13.29
C TYR A 225 -10.52 -3.60 12.49
N PHE A 226 -10.46 -3.69 11.16
CA PHE A 226 -10.79 -2.56 10.28
C PHE A 226 -12.26 -2.58 9.88
N THR A 227 -12.90 -1.41 9.85
CA THR A 227 -14.19 -1.23 9.18
C THR A 227 -13.96 -1.01 7.69
N GLN A 228 -14.68 -1.75 6.85
CA GLN A 228 -14.66 -1.57 5.40
C GLN A 228 -15.95 -0.89 4.94
N ALA A 229 -15.79 0.14 4.11
CA ALA A 229 -16.89 0.78 3.40
C ALA A 229 -16.69 0.58 1.89
N PHE A 230 -17.77 0.31 1.17
CA PHE A 230 -17.75 0.24 -0.29
C PHE A 230 -18.18 1.55 -0.89
N GLY A 231 -17.31 2.11 -1.75
CA GLY A 231 -17.67 3.17 -2.66
C GLY A 231 -17.61 2.66 -4.10
N VAL A 232 -18.59 3.04 -4.92
CA VAL A 232 -18.51 2.88 -6.36
C VAL A 232 -18.05 4.20 -6.94
N VAL A 233 -16.83 4.22 -7.48
CA VAL A 233 -16.30 5.40 -8.15
C VAL A 233 -16.95 5.53 -9.51
N VAL A 234 -17.39 6.75 -9.82
CA VAL A 234 -18.12 7.05 -11.04
C VAL A 234 -17.63 8.34 -11.67
N SER A 235 -17.96 8.56 -12.94
CA SER A 235 -17.65 9.82 -13.61
C SER A 235 -18.44 10.99 -13.01
N LYS A 236 -17.88 12.20 -13.07
CA LYS A 236 -18.53 13.41 -12.54
C LYS A 236 -19.94 13.66 -13.13
N PRO A 237 -20.18 13.51 -14.45
CA PRO A 237 -21.52 13.66 -15.01
C PRO A 237 -22.52 12.68 -14.42
N LEU A 238 -22.08 11.44 -14.18
CA LEU A 238 -22.96 10.47 -13.54
C LEU A 238 -23.24 10.85 -12.09
N TYR A 239 -22.20 11.15 -11.32
CA TYR A 239 -22.34 11.46 -9.91
C TYR A 239 -23.43 12.52 -9.68
N ARG A 240 -23.47 13.53 -10.54
CA ARG A 240 -24.51 14.56 -10.54
C ARG A 240 -25.89 14.04 -10.93
N ALA A 241 -25.98 13.23 -11.98
CA ALA A 241 -27.24 12.60 -12.36
C ALA A 241 -27.83 11.76 -11.21
N LEU A 242 -26.97 11.07 -10.45
CA LEU A 242 -27.37 10.32 -9.25
C LEU A 242 -27.85 11.24 -8.13
N GLN A 243 -27.16 12.36 -7.88
CA GLN A 243 -27.60 13.34 -6.89
C GLN A 243 -28.97 13.92 -7.26
N VAL A 244 -29.21 14.26 -8.53
CA VAL A 244 -30.51 14.75 -8.99
C VAL A 244 -31.59 13.69 -8.86
N ALA A 245 -31.30 12.45 -9.29
CA ALA A 245 -32.25 11.34 -9.17
C ALA A 245 -32.65 11.02 -7.72
N GLN A 246 -31.80 11.38 -6.76
CA GLN A 246 -32.04 11.19 -5.33
C GLN A 246 -32.52 12.46 -4.61
N GLY A 247 -32.77 13.55 -5.36
CA GLY A 247 -33.22 14.82 -4.80
C GLY A 247 -32.17 15.53 -3.93
N ILE A 248 -30.89 15.16 -4.07
CA ILE A 248 -29.76 15.76 -3.35
C ILE A 248 -29.35 17.08 -4.02
N ALA A 249 -29.41 17.12 -5.35
CA ALA A 249 -29.11 18.31 -6.15
C ALA A 249 -30.30 18.67 -7.05
N ASN A 250 -30.38 19.93 -7.47
CA ASN A 250 -31.51 20.42 -8.26
C ASN A 250 -31.34 20.12 -9.75
N ASN A 251 -30.10 20.10 -10.25
CA ASN A 251 -29.81 19.77 -11.64
C ASN A 251 -28.38 19.19 -11.82
N THR A 252 -28.04 18.84 -13.05
CA THR A 252 -26.75 18.24 -13.40
C THR A 252 -25.67 19.25 -13.82
N ASP A 253 -25.97 20.54 -13.78
CA ASP A 253 -25.12 21.62 -14.24
C ASP A 253 -23.83 21.71 -13.41
N ALA A 254 -22.74 22.13 -14.05
CA ALA A 254 -21.51 22.48 -13.38
C ALA A 254 -21.57 23.69 -12.47
N LEU A 255 -22.56 24.54 -12.70
CA LEU A 255 -22.77 25.78 -11.96
C LEU A 255 -23.89 25.68 -10.91
N ASP A 256 -24.48 24.50 -10.67
CA ASP A 256 -25.49 24.35 -9.62
C ASP A 256 -24.88 24.72 -8.25
N PRO A 257 -25.37 25.79 -7.58
CA PRO A 257 -24.85 26.20 -6.28
C PRO A 257 -25.13 25.17 -5.17
N ASN A 258 -26.01 24.19 -5.42
CA ASN A 258 -26.33 23.10 -4.49
C ASN A 258 -25.52 21.84 -4.78
N TYR A 259 -24.65 21.85 -5.80
CA TYR A 259 -23.74 20.74 -6.04
C TYR A 259 -22.67 20.71 -4.94
N ASP A 260 -22.81 19.76 -4.03
CA ASP A 260 -21.82 19.46 -3.01
C ASP A 260 -21.32 18.01 -3.17
N PRO A 261 -20.03 17.78 -3.50
CA PRO A 261 -19.45 16.44 -3.55
C PRO A 261 -19.40 15.74 -2.19
N ALA A 262 -19.64 16.43 -1.07
CA ALA A 262 -19.77 15.80 0.25
C ALA A 262 -21.11 15.05 0.40
N ASN A 263 -22.16 15.45 -0.32
CA ASN A 263 -23.48 14.81 -0.27
C ASN A 263 -23.53 13.61 -1.22
N ALA A 264 -22.86 12.52 -0.82
CA ALA A 264 -22.70 11.36 -1.68
C ALA A 264 -24.04 10.66 -2.01
N PRO A 265 -24.38 10.49 -3.31
CA PRO A 265 -25.51 9.65 -3.69
C PRO A 265 -25.21 8.18 -3.38
N THR A 266 -26.25 7.39 -3.18
CA THR A 266 -26.15 5.95 -2.87
C THR A 266 -26.73 5.09 -3.98
N ILE A 267 -26.30 3.83 -4.08
CA ILE A 267 -26.94 2.84 -4.95
C ILE A 267 -27.27 1.60 -4.14
N THR A 268 -28.38 0.95 -4.48
CA THR A 268 -28.80 -0.30 -3.84
C THR A 268 -28.03 -1.49 -4.38
N LYS A 269 -28.02 -2.61 -3.63
CA LYS A 269 -27.44 -3.87 -4.10
C LYS A 269 -28.09 -4.34 -5.41
N ALA A 270 -29.43 -4.23 -5.50
CA ALA A 270 -30.17 -4.62 -6.71
C ALA A 270 -29.74 -3.80 -7.94
N GLN A 271 -29.59 -2.48 -7.78
CA GLN A 271 -29.09 -1.59 -8.83
C GLN A 271 -27.68 -2.01 -9.27
N TYR A 272 -26.77 -2.26 -8.32
CA TYR A 272 -25.43 -2.72 -8.65
C TYR A 272 -25.43 -4.06 -9.39
N THR A 273 -26.18 -5.07 -8.91
CA THR A 273 -26.28 -6.39 -9.54
C THR A 273 -26.84 -6.31 -10.96
N SER A 274 -27.80 -5.42 -11.22
CA SER A 274 -28.36 -5.22 -12.57
C SER A 274 -27.33 -4.74 -13.59
N ILE A 275 -26.28 -4.02 -13.16
CA ILE A 275 -25.18 -3.55 -14.02
C ILE A 275 -24.17 -4.68 -14.30
N ILE A 276 -23.98 -5.58 -13.33
CA ILE A 276 -22.90 -6.59 -13.37
C ILE A 276 -23.26 -7.84 -14.16
N ASN A 277 -24.52 -8.25 -14.18
CA ASN A 277 -24.93 -9.49 -14.82
C ASN A 277 -24.47 -9.53 -16.30
N GLN A 278 -23.50 -10.42 -16.60
CA GLN A 278 -22.92 -10.57 -17.94
C GLN A 278 -23.99 -10.97 -18.95
N GLY A 279 -24.00 -10.31 -20.10
CA GLY A 279 -24.94 -10.57 -21.20
C GLY A 279 -26.21 -9.72 -21.21
N GLY A 280 -26.35 -8.75 -20.29
CA GLY A 280 -27.50 -7.84 -20.24
C GLY A 280 -27.37 -6.59 -21.14
N ALA A 281 -28.51 -6.05 -21.58
CA ALA A 281 -28.65 -4.81 -22.35
C ALA A 281 -28.17 -3.52 -21.64
N TYR A 282 -27.69 -3.62 -20.40
CA TYR A 282 -27.44 -2.50 -19.49
C TYR A 282 -26.01 -1.93 -19.53
N HIS A 283 -25.07 -2.55 -20.24
CA HIS A 283 -23.80 -1.88 -20.56
C HIS A 283 -24.00 -0.64 -21.46
N THR A 284 -25.16 -0.55 -22.12
CA THR A 284 -25.57 0.57 -22.98
C THR A 284 -26.67 1.44 -22.36
N ASP A 285 -27.11 1.16 -21.12
CA ASP A 285 -28.24 1.84 -20.49
C ASP A 285 -28.09 1.97 -18.96
N TRP A 286 -28.28 3.19 -18.44
CA TRP A 286 -28.29 3.54 -17.02
C TRP A 286 -29.67 3.45 -16.36
N SER A 287 -30.70 3.03 -17.08
CA SER A 287 -32.10 3.05 -16.64
C SER A 287 -32.38 2.30 -15.33
N PRO A 288 -31.67 1.23 -14.94
CA PRO A 288 -31.86 0.61 -13.62
C PRO A 288 -31.50 1.55 -12.45
N ILE A 289 -30.68 2.56 -12.70
CA ILE A 289 -30.14 3.45 -11.66
C ILE A 289 -30.75 4.85 -11.74
N LEU A 290 -30.95 5.36 -12.96
CA LEU A 290 -31.42 6.73 -13.22
C LEU A 290 -32.84 6.79 -13.82
N GLY A 291 -33.51 5.65 -14.00
CA GLY A 291 -34.79 5.58 -14.69
C GLY A 291 -34.68 6.04 -16.15
N ALA A 292 -35.73 6.66 -16.70
CA ALA A 292 -35.80 7.09 -18.10
C ALA A 292 -34.63 8.01 -18.54
N THR A 293 -34.03 8.75 -17.60
CA THR A 293 -32.89 9.65 -17.90
C THR A 293 -31.60 8.89 -18.21
N GLY A 294 -31.53 7.61 -17.83
CA GLY A 294 -30.41 6.73 -18.11
C GLY A 294 -30.44 6.06 -19.49
N THR A 295 -31.60 6.10 -20.18
CA THR A 295 -31.82 5.38 -21.44
C THR A 295 -30.83 5.80 -22.53
N GLY A 296 -30.14 4.81 -23.12
CA GLY A 296 -29.18 5.01 -24.21
C GLY A 296 -27.84 5.62 -23.80
N LYS A 297 -27.56 5.75 -22.50
CA LYS A 297 -26.25 6.19 -21.99
C LYS A 297 -25.34 4.98 -21.76
N ALA A 298 -24.16 4.99 -22.36
CA ALA A 298 -23.20 3.90 -22.16
C ALA A 298 -22.61 3.88 -20.74
N VAL A 299 -22.51 2.69 -20.15
CA VAL A 299 -21.83 2.42 -18.88
C VAL A 299 -20.61 1.56 -19.17
N LYS A 300 -19.43 2.01 -18.76
CA LYS A 300 -18.24 1.14 -18.71
C LYS A 300 -17.98 0.77 -17.26
N LEU A 301 -18.25 -0.49 -16.92
CA LEU A 301 -17.88 -1.03 -15.62
C LEU A 301 -16.43 -1.51 -15.66
N PHE A 302 -15.60 -0.90 -14.85
CA PHE A 302 -14.23 -1.38 -14.63
C PHE A 302 -14.22 -2.20 -13.34
N ARG A 303 -13.92 -3.49 -13.48
CA ARG A 303 -13.71 -4.40 -12.36
C ARG A 303 -12.23 -4.47 -12.04
N ARG A 304 -11.92 -4.69 -10.77
CA ARG A 304 -10.55 -5.03 -10.36
C ARG A 304 -10.30 -6.49 -10.71
N VAL A 305 -9.02 -6.85 -10.68
CA VAL A 305 -8.56 -8.21 -10.97
C VAL A 305 -9.04 -9.18 -9.90
N ASN A 306 -9.17 -10.47 -10.24
CA ASN A 306 -9.81 -11.47 -9.37
C ASN A 306 -9.09 -11.72 -8.03
N SER A 307 -7.79 -11.43 -7.97
CA SER A 307 -6.95 -11.48 -6.76
C SER A 307 -7.08 -10.25 -5.84
N SER A 308 -7.81 -9.22 -6.29
CA SER A 308 -8.07 -8.02 -5.49
C SER A 308 -9.12 -8.32 -4.43
N GLY A 309 -8.80 -8.08 -3.16
CA GLY A 309 -9.78 -8.20 -2.09
C GLY A 309 -10.94 -7.22 -2.28
N THR A 310 -10.72 -5.97 -2.69
CA THR A 310 -11.83 -5.08 -3.09
C THR A 310 -12.79 -5.70 -4.11
N GLN A 311 -12.31 -6.50 -5.08
CA GLN A 311 -13.18 -7.20 -6.03
C GLN A 311 -13.93 -8.34 -5.36
N ALA A 312 -13.25 -9.14 -4.55
CA ALA A 312 -13.82 -10.27 -3.82
C ALA A 312 -14.85 -9.80 -2.78
N SER A 313 -14.52 -8.81 -1.95
CA SER A 313 -15.46 -8.19 -1.01
C SER A 313 -16.66 -7.57 -1.74
N SER A 314 -16.44 -6.94 -2.90
CA SER A 314 -17.53 -6.38 -3.70
C SER A 314 -18.46 -7.48 -4.22
N ASN A 315 -17.93 -8.61 -4.70
CA ASN A 315 -18.76 -9.73 -5.13
C ASN A 315 -19.51 -10.36 -3.96
N ALA A 316 -18.83 -10.58 -2.83
CA ALA A 316 -19.44 -11.12 -1.62
C ALA A 316 -20.57 -10.21 -1.10
N TYR A 317 -20.35 -8.91 -1.04
CA TYR A 317 -21.33 -7.96 -0.50
C TYR A 317 -22.51 -7.71 -1.44
N PHE A 318 -22.25 -7.43 -2.72
CA PHE A 318 -23.29 -7.03 -3.66
C PHE A 318 -23.93 -8.20 -4.41
N LEU A 319 -23.16 -9.24 -4.74
CA LEU A 319 -23.61 -10.35 -5.58
C LEU A 319 -23.90 -11.63 -4.79
N ALA A 320 -23.58 -11.66 -3.49
CA ALA A 320 -23.63 -12.86 -2.66
C ALA A 320 -22.85 -14.04 -3.29
N ASN A 321 -21.78 -13.73 -4.02
CA ASN A 321 -20.98 -14.69 -4.79
C ASN A 321 -19.49 -14.34 -4.66
N PRO A 322 -18.83 -14.73 -3.54
CA PRO A 322 -17.44 -14.37 -3.28
C PRO A 322 -16.48 -14.75 -4.42
#